data_AF-A0AAD1N899-F1
#
_entry.id   AF-A0AAD1N899-F1
#
_cell.length_a   1.000
_cell.length_b   1.000
_cell.length_c   1.000
_cell.angle_alpha   90.00
_cell.angle_beta   90.00
_cell.angle_gamma   90.00
#
_symmetry.space_group_name_H-M   'P 1'
#
loop_
_entity.id
_entity.type
_entity.pdbx_description
1 polymer ?
#
loop_
_entity_poly.entity_id
_entity_poly.type
_entity_poly.pdbx_seq_one_letter_code
_entity_poly.pdbx_strand_id
1 'polypeptide(L)'
;MAETFTYDNLIVGGDVVTDGAVLEAGQNLKRGAVLGKVDATGELKLSDDAATDGSQSVYAILNEDCDASGGAKRCAIIIAGEVNANSLIFGGNHTAASTKDAFRDLGIYLKEGE
;
A
#
# COMPACT_ATOMS: atom_id res chain seq x y z
N MET A 1 15.20 -6.68 -30.92
CA MET A 1 14.18 -6.05 -30.06
C MET A 1 14.24 -6.79 -28.74
N ALA A 2 14.95 -6.27 -27.74
CA ALA A 2 14.96 -6.89 -26.42
C ALA A 2 13.62 -6.59 -25.78
N GLU A 3 12.78 -7.61 -25.63
CA GLU A 3 11.55 -7.51 -24.86
C GLU A 3 11.99 -7.46 -23.39
N THR A 4 12.11 -6.25 -22.85
CA THR A 4 12.27 -6.06 -21.41
C THR A 4 10.95 -6.47 -20.78
N PHE A 5 10.84 -7.75 -20.42
CA PHE A 5 9.80 -8.23 -19.52
C PHE A 5 10.06 -7.58 -18.16
N THR A 6 9.49 -6.40 -17.94
CA THR A 6 9.29 -5.86 -16.60
C THR A 6 8.31 -6.79 -15.89
N TYR A 7 8.85 -7.77 -15.18
CA TYR A 7 8.08 -8.54 -14.22
C TYR A 7 7.54 -7.56 -13.20
N ASP A 8 6.21 -7.48 -13.12
CA ASP A 8 5.49 -6.74 -12.08
C ASP A 8 5.77 -7.42 -10.75
N ASN A 9 6.94 -7.10 -10.18
CA ASN A 9 7.52 -7.83 -9.07
C ASN A 9 6.82 -7.52 -7.76
N LEU A 10 5.69 -6.80 -7.79
CA LEU A 10 4.92 -6.44 -6.60
C LEU A 10 4.14 -7.63 -6.05
N ILE A 11 3.58 -8.49 -6.90
CA ILE A 11 2.81 -9.66 -6.47
C ILE A 11 3.68 -10.91 -6.61
N VAL A 12 3.96 -11.57 -5.48
CA VAL A 12 4.89 -12.70 -5.42
C VAL A 12 4.16 -14.05 -5.49
N GLY A 13 2.86 -14.07 -5.17
CA GLY A 13 2.03 -15.28 -5.16
C GLY A 13 0.76 -15.13 -4.32
N GLY A 14 0.00 -16.22 -4.21
CA GLY A 14 -1.22 -16.29 -3.40
C GLY A 14 -2.47 -15.72 -4.05
N ASP A 15 -3.61 -15.87 -3.36
CA ASP A 15 -4.87 -15.24 -3.73
C ASP A 15 -4.80 -13.76 -3.33
N VAL A 16 -4.45 -12.89 -4.28
CA VAL A 16 -4.39 -11.45 -4.02
C VAL A 16 -5.79 -10.90 -4.01
N VAL A 17 -6.22 -10.46 -2.83
CA VAL A 17 -7.52 -9.83 -2.65
C VAL A 17 -7.33 -8.33 -2.79
N THR A 18 -8.01 -7.77 -3.79
CA THR A 18 -8.07 -6.33 -4.00
C THR A 18 -9.46 -5.80 -3.67
N ASP A 19 -9.50 -4.58 -3.14
CA ASP A 19 -10.72 -3.86 -2.82
C ASP A 19 -10.61 -2.41 -3.32
N GLY A 20 -11.73 -1.70 -3.34
CA GLY A 20 -11.79 -0.32 -3.80
C GLY A 20 -11.89 0.64 -2.62
N ALA A 21 -10.89 1.48 -2.42
CA ALA A 21 -10.89 2.46 -1.34
C ALA A 21 -10.74 3.89 -1.87
N VAL A 22 -11.18 4.87 -1.06
CA VAL A 22 -11.04 6.29 -1.38
C VAL A 22 -9.75 6.80 -0.76
N LEU A 23 -8.87 7.37 -1.58
CA LEU A 23 -7.75 8.16 -1.11
C LEU A 23 -8.17 9.57 -0.78
N GLU A 24 -7.62 10.07 0.33
CA GLU A 24 -7.78 11.43 0.80
C GLU A 24 -7.28 12.44 -0.25
N ALA A 25 -7.94 13.59 -0.35
CA ALA A 25 -7.54 14.66 -1.25
C ALA A 25 -6.11 15.14 -0.93
N GLY A 26 -5.30 15.35 -1.97
CA GLY A 26 -3.90 15.77 -1.84
C GLY A 26 -2.90 14.62 -1.79
N GLN A 27 -3.36 13.36 -1.84
CA GLN A 27 -2.49 12.20 -1.96
C GLN A 27 -2.15 11.93 -3.43
N ASN A 28 -0.85 11.85 -3.77
CA ASN A 28 -0.40 11.41 -5.09
C ASN A 28 0.56 10.24 -4.93
N LEU A 29 0.00 9.03 -4.97
CA LEU A 29 0.70 7.82 -4.57
C LEU A 29 0.85 6.87 -5.76
N LYS A 30 2.00 6.21 -5.82
CA LYS A 30 2.29 5.19 -6.82
C LYS A 30 1.94 3.82 -6.27
N ARG A 31 1.67 2.88 -7.18
CA ARG A 31 1.50 1.46 -6.87
C ARG A 31 2.62 0.97 -5.94
N GLY A 32 2.24 0.20 -4.92
CA GLY A 32 3.14 -0.24 -3.85
C GLY A 32 3.17 0.68 -2.63
N ALA A 33 2.51 1.85 -2.67
CA ALA A 33 2.39 2.72 -1.50
C ALA A 33 1.63 2.03 -0.36
N VAL A 34 2.21 2.07 0.84
CA VAL A 34 1.58 1.57 2.06
C VAL A 34 0.59 2.61 2.57
N LEU A 35 -0.66 2.22 2.69
CA LEU A 35 -1.77 3.09 3.05
C LEU A 35 -2.20 2.82 4.49
N GLY A 36 -2.45 3.91 5.21
CA GLY A 36 -3.12 3.91 6.51
C GLY A 36 -4.53 4.47 6.37
N LYS A 37 -5.44 3.97 7.20
CA LYS A 37 -6.83 4.44 7.25
C LYS A 37 -6.97 5.57 8.27
N VAL A 38 -7.52 6.69 7.86
CA VAL A 38 -7.88 7.80 8.74
C VAL A 38 -9.12 7.40 9.53
N ASP A 39 -9.06 7.47 10.86
CA ASP A 39 -10.18 7.04 11.72
C ASP A 39 -11.38 8.00 11.60
N ALA A 40 -11.08 9.30 11.48
CA ALA A 40 -12.09 10.36 11.42
C ALA A 40 -12.97 10.31 10.15
N THR A 41 -12.37 10.02 8.98
CA THR A 41 -13.07 10.05 7.69
C THR A 41 -13.27 8.66 7.06
N GLY A 42 -12.46 7.67 7.47
CA GLY A 42 -12.39 6.37 6.84
C GLY A 42 -11.66 6.35 5.49
N GLU A 43 -11.10 7.49 5.06
CA GLU A 43 -10.31 7.61 3.84
C GLU A 43 -8.89 7.06 4.04
N LEU A 44 -8.22 6.75 2.94
CA LEU A 44 -6.85 6.25 2.95
C LEU A 44 -5.85 7.34 2.58
N LYS A 45 -4.72 7.34 3.28
CA LYS A 45 -3.57 8.19 2.97
C LYS A 45 -2.29 7.38 3.10
N LEU A 46 -1.17 7.97 2.68
CA LEU A 46 0.12 7.35 2.93
C LEU A 46 0.29 7.08 4.43
N SER A 47 0.61 5.83 4.78
CA SER A 47 0.82 5.44 6.18
C SER A 47 2.02 6.18 6.72
N ASP A 48 1.87 6.78 7.90
CA ASP A 48 2.94 7.52 8.57
C ASP A 48 2.90 7.25 10.07
N ASP A 49 3.97 6.68 10.60
CA ASP A 49 4.14 6.31 12.01
C ASP A 49 3.95 7.51 12.96
N ALA A 50 4.27 8.72 12.52
CA ALA A 50 4.10 9.92 13.32
C ALA A 50 2.66 10.49 13.24
N ALA A 51 1.78 9.93 12.41
CA ALA A 51 0.41 10.39 12.28
C ALA A 51 -0.45 9.95 13.46
N THR A 52 -1.22 10.88 14.02
CA THR A 52 -2.13 10.60 15.15
C THR A 52 -3.59 10.44 14.71
N ASP A 53 -3.86 10.54 13.41
CA ASP A 53 -5.21 10.48 12.82
C ASP A 53 -5.69 9.05 12.52
N GLY A 54 -4.97 8.02 12.99
CA GLY A 54 -5.23 6.60 12.72
C GLY A 54 -4.44 6.01 11.55
N SER A 55 -3.92 6.86 10.64
CA SER A 55 -3.12 6.43 9.49
C SER A 55 -1.70 5.94 9.84
N GLN A 56 -1.33 5.90 11.12
CA GLN A 56 -0.12 5.22 11.63
C GLN A 56 -0.17 3.71 11.46
N SER A 57 -1.38 3.14 11.46
CA SER A 57 -1.57 1.71 11.27
C SER A 57 -1.68 1.42 9.79
N VAL A 58 -0.77 0.57 9.30
CA VAL A 58 -0.87 0.03 7.94
C VAL A 58 -2.21 -0.69 7.80
N TYR A 59 -2.90 -0.45 6.69
CA TYR A 59 -4.22 -0.98 6.43
C TYR A 59 -4.28 -1.72 5.10
N ALA A 60 -3.67 -1.15 4.05
CA ALA A 60 -3.69 -1.72 2.71
C ALA A 60 -2.47 -1.24 1.90
N ILE A 61 -2.28 -1.82 0.71
CA ILE A 61 -1.24 -1.39 -0.23
C ILE A 61 -1.89 -0.92 -1.52
N LEU A 62 -1.41 0.16 -2.11
CA LEU A 62 -1.97 0.68 -3.34
C LEU A 62 -1.66 -0.26 -4.53
N ASN A 63 -2.69 -0.70 -5.27
CA ASN A 63 -2.54 -1.63 -6.39
C ASN A 63 -2.32 -0.93 -7.74
N GLU A 64 -2.56 0.36 -7.84
CA GLU A 64 -2.40 1.15 -9.08
C GLU A 64 -1.83 2.53 -8.75
N ASP A 65 -1.32 3.27 -9.72
CA ASP A 65 -1.03 4.68 -9.49
C ASP A 65 -2.33 5.47 -9.27
N CYS A 66 -2.36 6.28 -8.21
CA CYS A 66 -3.53 7.05 -7.83
C CYS A 66 -3.14 8.48 -7.49
N ASP A 67 -3.50 9.40 -8.39
CA ASP A 67 -3.45 10.83 -8.14
C ASP A 67 -4.81 11.32 -7.62
N ALA A 68 -4.87 11.62 -6.33
CA ALA A 68 -5.97 12.30 -5.63
C ALA A 68 -5.62 13.79 -5.36
N SER A 69 -4.64 14.36 -6.08
CA SER A 69 -4.25 15.78 -5.92
C SER A 69 -5.38 16.74 -6.21
N GLY A 70 -6.30 16.36 -7.10
CA GLY A 70 -7.49 17.15 -7.47
C GLY A 70 -8.71 16.94 -6.56
N GLY A 71 -8.62 16.08 -5.55
CA GLY A 71 -9.74 15.71 -4.68
C GLY A 71 -9.76 14.21 -4.37
N ALA A 72 -10.56 13.82 -3.37
CA ALA A 72 -10.66 12.43 -2.92
C ALA A 72 -11.05 11.51 -4.08
N LYS A 73 -10.29 10.42 -4.26
CA LYS A 73 -10.38 9.56 -5.45
C LYS A 73 -10.42 8.09 -5.07
N ARG A 74 -11.30 7.32 -5.74
CA ARG A 74 -11.37 5.87 -5.59
C ARG A 74 -10.25 5.20 -6.39
N CYS A 75 -9.51 4.29 -5.75
CA CYS A 75 -8.43 3.52 -6.36
C CYS A 75 -8.40 2.10 -5.80
N ALA A 76 -7.84 1.16 -6.57
CA ALA A 76 -7.71 -0.21 -6.13
C ALA A 76 -6.58 -0.35 -5.09
N ILE A 77 -6.88 -1.10 -4.04
CA ILE A 77 -5.96 -1.43 -2.95
C ILE A 77 -5.87 -2.95 -2.79
N ILE A 78 -4.75 -3.43 -2.30
CA ILE A 78 -4.49 -4.81 -1.91
C ILE A 78 -4.75 -4.90 -0.41
N ILE A 79 -5.66 -5.78 -0.02
CA ILE A 79 -6.01 -6.03 1.39
C ILE A 79 -5.49 -7.38 1.89
N ALA A 80 -5.17 -8.32 0.99
CA ALA A 80 -4.52 -9.59 1.32
C ALA A 80 -3.71 -10.11 0.12
N GLY A 81 -2.67 -10.89 0.38
CA GLY A 81 -1.83 -11.50 -0.66
C GLY A 81 -0.34 -11.46 -0.36
N GLU A 82 0.49 -12.02 -1.24
CA GLU A 82 1.95 -11.96 -1.09
C GLU A 82 2.52 -10.83 -1.94
N VAL A 83 3.20 -9.88 -1.29
CA VAL A 83 3.77 -8.70 -1.94
C VAL A 83 5.28 -8.59 -1.74
N ASN A 84 5.97 -7.99 -2.70
CA ASN A 84 7.41 -7.80 -2.61
C ASN A 84 7.76 -6.55 -1.81
N ALA A 85 8.46 -6.74 -0.69
CA ALA A 85 8.88 -5.68 0.19
C ALA A 85 9.78 -4.63 -0.51
N ASN A 86 10.55 -5.03 -1.53
CA ASN A 86 11.41 -4.11 -2.29
C ASN A 86 10.63 -3.16 -3.20
N SER A 87 9.39 -3.51 -3.56
CA SER A 87 8.53 -2.66 -4.39
C SER A 87 7.55 -1.82 -3.57
N LEU A 88 7.58 -1.96 -2.23
CA LEU A 88 6.75 -1.17 -1.35
C LEU A 88 7.32 0.23 -1.13
N ILE A 89 6.42 1.20 -1.08
CA ILE A 89 6.72 2.59 -0.81
C ILE A 89 6.15 2.90 0.57
N PHE A 90 7.03 3.02 1.55
CA PHE A 90 6.68 3.36 2.92
C PHE A 90 6.67 4.88 3.11
N GLY A 91 5.68 5.38 3.86
CA GLY A 91 5.67 6.77 4.33
C GLY A 91 6.32 6.92 5.71
N GLY A 92 6.67 8.15 6.06
CA GLY A 92 7.31 8.50 7.32
C GLY A 92 8.57 7.69 7.60
N ASN A 93 8.64 7.11 8.80
CA ASN A 93 9.74 6.24 9.25
C ASN A 93 9.40 4.74 9.21
N HIS A 94 8.34 4.34 8.48
CA HIS A 94 8.00 2.93 8.37
C HIS A 94 9.09 2.15 7.60
N THR A 95 9.37 0.94 8.06
CA THR A 95 10.26 -0.01 7.38
C THR A 95 9.51 -1.31 7.14
N ALA A 96 9.98 -2.12 6.18
CA ALA A 96 9.44 -3.45 5.96
C ALA A 96 9.48 -4.30 7.25
N ALA A 97 10.50 -4.12 8.10
CA ALA A 97 10.62 -4.81 9.38
C ALA A 97 9.56 -4.38 10.39
N SER A 98 9.31 -3.07 10.55
CA SER A 98 8.32 -2.57 11.52
C SER A 98 6.88 -2.83 11.11
N THR A 99 6.62 -2.91 9.81
CA THR A 99 5.27 -3.13 9.26
C THR A 99 4.95 -4.60 9.02
N LYS A 100 5.94 -5.50 9.10
CA LYS A 100 5.79 -6.93 8.80
C LYS A 100 4.72 -7.62 9.63
N ASP A 101 4.73 -7.43 10.94
CA ASP A 101 3.75 -8.05 11.84
C ASP A 101 2.33 -7.52 11.59
N ALA A 102 2.20 -6.21 11.35
CA ALA A 102 0.91 -5.59 11.04
C ALA A 102 0.35 -6.08 9.69
N PHE A 103 1.19 -6.18 8.65
CA PHE A 103 0.79 -6.78 7.38
C PHE A 103 0.39 -8.23 7.53
N ARG A 104 1.10 -9.01 8.36
CA ARG A 104 0.77 -10.41 8.60
C ARG A 104 -0.59 -10.57 9.27
N ASP A 105 -0.95 -9.68 10.19
CA ASP A 105 -2.28 -9.66 10.82
C ASP A 105 -3.40 -9.39 9.79
N LEU A 106 -3.10 -8.54 8.79
CA LEU A 106 -3.99 -8.26 7.66
C LEU A 106 -4.03 -9.37 6.60
N GLY A 107 -3.19 -10.40 6.70
CA GLY A 107 -3.07 -11.45 5.67
C GLY A 107 -2.24 -11.03 4.45
N ILE A 108 -1.40 -10.00 4.60
CA ILE A 108 -0.43 -9.56 3.61
C ILE A 108 0.94 -10.11 4.01
N TYR A 109 1.57 -10.89 3.14
CA TYR A 109 2.87 -11.48 3.39
C TYR A 109 3.95 -10.76 2.59
N LEU A 110 4.83 -10.08 3.30
CA LEU A 110 6.02 -9.46 2.72
C LEU A 110 7.05 -10.53 2.35
N LYS A 111 7.38 -10.63 1.07
CA LYS A 111 8.47 -11.45 0.55
C LYS A 111 9.58 -10.54 0.05
N GLU A 112 10.82 -10.89 0.37
CA GLU A 112 12.00 -10.27 -0.21
C GLU A 112 12.48 -11.24 -1.29
N GLY A 113 12.50 -10.80 -2.55
CA GLY A 113 13.01 -11.61 -3.65
C GLY A 113 14.50 -11.91 -3.42
N GLU A 114 14.86 -13.19 -3.47
CA GLU A 114 16.24 -13.68 -3.55
C GLU A 114 16.79 -13.55 -4.98
#